data_AF-A0A929SDJ1-F1
#
_entry.id   AF-A0A929SDJ1-F1
#
_cell.length_a   1.000
_cell.length_b   1.000
_cell.length_c   1.000
_cell.angle_alpha   90.00
_cell.angle_beta   90.00
_cell.angle_gamma   90.00
#
_symmetry.space_group_name_H-M   'P 1'
#
loop_
_entity.id
_entity.type
_entity.pdbx_description
1 polymer ?
#
loop_
_entity_poly.entity_id
_entity_poly.type
_entity_poly.pdbx_seq_one_letter_code
_entity_poly.pdbx_strand_id
1 'polypeptide(L)'
;MDQKIFKILGWIATCTAMLMYISYFPQIVNNLHGNKSGFLQPMVAAINCILWVSYGFFQKKKDWPIVVANIPGVVFGTIAAITAL
;
A
#
# COMPACT_ATOMS: atom_id res chain seq x y z
N MET A 1 6.39 -5.23 28.69
CA MET A 1 6.73 -4.51 27.45
C MET A 1 5.89 -3.23 27.45
N ASP A 2 6.54 -2.06 27.38
CA ASP A 2 5.90 -0.76 27.64
C ASP A 2 4.85 -0.39 26.60
N GLN A 3 3.65 0.01 27.03
CA GLN A 3 2.54 0.42 26.13
C GLN A 3 2.92 1.59 25.21
N LYS A 4 3.85 2.44 25.65
CA LYS A 4 4.42 3.54 24.83
C LYS A 4 5.25 3.01 23.66
N ILE A 5 6.04 1.95 23.87
CA ILE A 5 6.89 1.34 22.85
C ILE A 5 6.01 0.70 21.76
N PHE A 6 4.94 0.01 22.15
CA PHE A 6 3.97 -0.54 21.20
C PHE A 6 3.30 0.53 20.33
N LYS A 7 2.91 1.67 20.91
CA LYS A 7 2.34 2.80 20.15
C LYS A 7 3.33 3.37 19.13
N ILE A 8 4.59 3.55 19.53
CA ILE A 8 5.63 4.09 18.65
C ILE A 8 5.93 3.10 17.51
N LEU A 9 6.07 1.81 17.83
CA LEU A 9 6.27 0.76 16.84
C LEU A 9 5.11 0.69 15.83
N GLY A 10 3.86 0.79 16.31
CA GLY A 10 2.68 0.82 15.43
C GLY A 10 2.73 1.98 14.44
N TRP A 11 3.07 3.19 14.89
CA TRP A 11 3.23 4.36 14.03
C TRP A 11 4.35 4.20 13.00
N ILE A 12 5.51 3.70 13.42
CA ILE A 12 6.63 3.42 12.50
C ILE A 12 6.23 2.39 11.46
N ALA A 13 5.55 1.30 11.87
CA ALA A 13 5.07 0.27 10.96
C ALA A 13 4.07 0.83 9.93
N THR A 14 3.14 1.70 10.35
CA THR A 14 2.22 2.39 9.45
C THR A 14 2.96 3.29 8.46
N CYS A 15 3.92 4.10 8.93
CA CYS A 15 4.73 4.94 8.05
C CYS A 15 5.51 4.10 7.03
N THR A 16 6.15 3.01 7.46
CA THR A 16 6.88 2.10 6.58
C THR A 16 5.96 1.42 5.56
N ALA A 17 4.75 1.01 5.96
CA ALA A 17 3.77 0.45 5.03
C ALA A 17 3.38 1.47 3.94
N MET A 18 3.13 2.73 4.31
CA MET A 18 2.87 3.79 3.34
C MET A 18 4.06 4.01 2.39
N LEU A 19 5.29 4.03 2.92
CA LEU A 19 6.50 4.21 2.10
C LEU A 19 6.71 3.06 1.12
N MET A 20 6.38 1.83 1.50
CA MET A 20 6.40 0.68 0.61
C MET A 20 5.49 0.92 -0.61
N TYR A 21 4.31 1.49 -0.40
CA TYR A 21 3.39 1.81 -1.50
C TYR A 21 3.83 3.03 -2.32
N ILE A 22 4.43 4.04 -1.70
CA ILE A 22 5.02 5.18 -2.40
C ILE A 22 6.20 4.75 -3.28
N SER A 23 6.90 3.65 -2.94
CA SER A 23 7.98 3.11 -3.77
C SER A 23 7.53 2.63 -5.16
N TYR A 24 6.23 2.47 -5.40
CA TYR A 24 5.69 2.24 -6.74
C TYR A 24 5.72 3.51 -7.62
N PHE A 25 5.85 4.71 -7.05
CA PHE A 25 5.97 5.96 -7.79
C PHE A 25 7.15 5.97 -8.79
N PRO A 26 8.40 5.67 -8.40
CA PRO A 26 9.50 5.54 -9.36
C PRO A 26 9.29 4.41 -10.37
N GLN A 27 8.59 3.31 -10.02
CA GLN A 27 8.22 2.27 -11.00
C GLN A 27 7.27 2.83 -12.07
N ILE A 28 6.26 3.61 -11.68
CA ILE A 28 5.33 4.27 -12.60
C ILE A 28 6.09 5.19 -13.56
N VAL A 29 7.01 6.01 -13.03
CA VAL A 29 7.83 6.92 -13.83
C VAL A 29 8.72 6.15 -14.81
N ASN A 30 9.35 5.06 -14.37
CA ASN A 30 10.19 4.22 -15.23
C ASN A 30 9.37 3.52 -16.34
N ASN A 31 8.18 3.01 -16.01
CA ASN A 31 7.26 2.42 -16.96
C ASN A 31 6.88 3.41 -18.08
N LEU A 32 6.57 4.65 -17.70
CA LEU A 32 6.23 5.73 -18.64
C LEU A 32 7.41 6.15 -19.51
N HIS A 33 8.65 6.05 -19.00
CA HIS A 33 9.87 6.29 -19.78
C HIS A 33 10.30 5.10 -20.65
N GLY A 34 9.47 4.04 -20.76
CA GLY A 34 9.73 2.88 -21.61
C GLY A 34 10.53 1.76 -20.95
N ASN A 35 10.99 1.94 -19.71
CA ASN A 35 11.65 0.90 -18.92
C ASN A 35 10.63 0.16 -18.07
N LYS A 36 9.83 -0.71 -18.72
CA LYS A 36 8.75 -1.44 -18.05
C LYS A 36 9.29 -2.33 -16.93
N SER A 37 8.88 -2.03 -15.72
CA SER A 37 9.09 -2.83 -14.51
C SER A 37 8.08 -3.98 -14.45
N GLY A 38 8.32 -4.97 -13.58
CA GLY A 38 7.50 -6.17 -13.51
C GLY A 38 6.06 -5.88 -13.04
N PHE A 39 5.08 -6.09 -13.92
CA PHE A 39 3.64 -5.88 -13.68
C PHE A 39 3.04 -6.67 -12.49
N LEU A 40 3.53 -7.88 -12.25
CA LEU A 40 2.91 -8.82 -11.31
C LEU A 40 2.94 -8.32 -9.87
N GLN A 41 4.04 -7.69 -9.45
CA GLN A 41 4.22 -7.24 -8.07
C GLN A 41 3.28 -6.08 -7.70
N PRO A 42 3.18 -4.99 -8.49
CA PRO A 42 2.18 -3.95 -8.28
C PRO A 42 0.74 -4.47 -8.32
N MET A 43 0.42 -5.40 -9.22
CA MET A 43 -0.92 -5.96 -9.34
C MET A 43 -1.32 -6.76 -8.09
N VAL A 44 -0.47 -7.67 -7.63
CA VAL A 44 -0.74 -8.47 -6.42
C VAL A 44 -0.82 -7.56 -5.18
N ALA A 45 0.02 -6.53 -5.09
CA ALA A 45 -0.04 -5.55 -4.02
C ALA A 45 -1.34 -4.74 -4.04
N ALA A 46 -1.80 -4.30 -5.22
CA ALA A 46 -3.07 -3.58 -5.36
C ALA A 46 -4.26 -4.44 -4.88
N ILE A 47 -4.31 -5.72 -5.29
CA ILE A 47 -5.34 -6.67 -4.85
C ILE A 47 -5.29 -6.85 -3.32
N ASN A 48 -4.08 -7.03 -2.76
CA ASN A 48 -3.91 -7.18 -1.32
C ASN A 48 -4.40 -5.94 -0.55
N CYS A 49 -4.07 -4.74 -1.03
CA CYS A 49 -4.51 -3.49 -0.43
C CYS A 49 -6.03 -3.34 -0.51
N ILE A 50 -6.66 -3.71 -1.62
CA ILE A 50 -8.13 -3.69 -1.77
C ILE A 50 -8.78 -4.63 -0.75
N LEU A 51 -8.22 -5.82 -0.55
CA LEU A 51 -8.71 -6.77 0.45
C LEU A 51 -8.58 -6.20 1.86
N TRP A 52 -7.45 -5.57 2.22
CA TRP A 52 -7.25 -4.96 3.54
C TRP A 52 -8.14 -3.75 3.78
N VAL A 53 -8.32 -2.88 2.77
CA VAL A 53 -9.25 -1.75 2.85
C VAL A 53 -10.67 -2.26 3.05
N SER A 54 -11.10 -3.26 2.26
CA SER A 54 -12.43 -3.86 2.40
C SER A 54 -12.60 -4.50 3.77
N TYR A 55 -11.63 -5.29 4.21
CA TYR A 55 -11.62 -5.94 5.51
C TYR A 55 -11.78 -4.91 6.64
N GLY A 56 -10.94 -3.88 6.68
CA GLY A 56 -10.99 -2.83 7.71
C GLY A 56 -12.28 -1.99 7.67
N PHE A 57 -12.84 -1.78 6.49
CA PHE A 57 -14.06 -1.00 6.30
C PHE A 57 -15.35 -1.75 6.68
N PHE A 58 -15.42 -3.05 6.36
CA PHE A 58 -16.60 -3.90 6.62
C PHE A 58 -16.66 -4.48 8.04
N GLN A 59 -15.64 -4.25 8.88
CA GLN A 59 -15.71 -4.66 10.28
C GLN A 59 -16.83 -3.93 11.04
N LYS A 60 -17.47 -4.64 12.01
CA LYS A 60 -18.46 -4.05 12.92
C LYS A 60 -17.93 -2.80 13.64
N LYS A 61 -16.64 -2.83 14.00
CA LYS A 61 -15.89 -1.66 14.47
C LYS A 61 -14.83 -1.34 13.41
N LYS A 62 -15.06 -0.28 12.64
CA LYS A 62 -14.19 0.11 11.51
C LYS A 62 -12.73 0.27 11.96
N ASP A 63 -11.83 -0.45 11.31
CA ASP A 63 -10.38 -0.35 11.53
C ASP A 63 -9.80 0.71 10.59
N TRP A 64 -10.05 1.98 10.94
CA TRP A 64 -9.55 3.13 10.19
C TRP A 64 -8.03 3.14 10.00
N PRO A 65 -7.19 2.75 10.99
CA PRO A 65 -5.75 2.62 10.78
C PRO A 65 -5.38 1.71 9.60
N ILE A 66 -5.96 0.51 9.51
CA ILE A 66 -5.69 -0.44 8.41
C ILE A 66 -6.17 0.13 7.07
N VAL A 67 -7.37 0.74 7.05
CA VAL A 67 -7.94 1.33 5.84
C VAL A 67 -7.02 2.44 5.31
N VAL A 68 -6.65 3.39 6.15
CA VAL A 68 -5.80 4.53 5.77
C VAL A 68 -4.40 4.06 5.35
N ALA A 69 -3.83 3.05 6.02
CA ALA A 69 -2.52 2.51 5.66
C ALA A 69 -2.48 1.88 4.26
N ASN A 70 -3.58 1.26 3.82
CA ASN A 70 -3.62 0.50 2.56
C ASN A 70 -4.21 1.28 1.37
N ILE A 71 -4.94 2.38 1.59
CA ILE A 71 -5.45 3.24 0.52
C ILE A 71 -4.36 3.69 -0.47
N PRO A 72 -3.18 4.19 -0.02
CA PRO A 72 -2.10 4.56 -0.93
C PRO A 72 -1.63 3.38 -1.79
N GLY A 73 -1.60 2.17 -1.23
CA GLY A 73 -1.25 0.95 -1.94
C GLY A 73 -2.25 0.55 -3.02
N VAL A 74 -3.54 0.78 -2.79
CA VAL A 74 -4.56 0.60 -3.84
C VAL A 74 -4.28 1.55 -5.01
N VAL A 75 -4.05 2.84 -4.72
CA VAL A 75 -3.86 3.86 -5.77
C VAL A 75 -2.54 3.63 -6.52
N PHE A 76 -1.41 3.63 -5.81
CA PHE A 76 -0.10 3.50 -6.43
C PHE A 76 0.14 2.12 -7.02
N GLY A 77 -0.33 1.04 -6.37
CA GLY A 77 -0.22 -0.32 -6.90
C GLY A 77 -1.01 -0.52 -8.19
N THR A 78 -2.24 0.02 -8.26
CA THR A 78 -3.07 -0.08 -9.48
C THR A 78 -2.45 0.74 -10.63
N ILE A 79 -1.98 1.96 -10.36
CA ILE A 79 -1.34 2.79 -11.40
C ILE A 79 -0.03 2.16 -11.88
N ALA A 80 0.79 1.62 -10.97
CA ALA A 80 2.03 0.93 -11.33
C ALA A 80 1.76 -0.34 -12.16
N ALA A 81 0.71 -1.08 -11.83
CA ALA A 81 0.26 -2.22 -12.62
C ALA A 81 -0.18 -1.76 -14.03
N ILE A 82 -1.10 -0.80 -14.13
CA ILE A 82 -1.60 -0.33 -15.44
C ILE A 82 -0.45 0.21 -16.32
N THR A 83 0.48 0.96 -15.75
CA THR A 83 1.61 1.51 -16.52
C THR A 83 2.63 0.47 -16.95
N ALA A 84 2.72 -0.67 -16.26
CA ALA A 84 3.64 -1.76 -16.61
C ALA A 84 3.13 -2.65 -17.76
N LEU A 85 1.86 -2.54 -18.16
CA LEU A 85 1.29 -3.18 -19.37
C LEU A 85 1.75 -2.46 -20.63
#